data_AF-K5VID9-F1
#
_entry.id   AF-K5VID9-F1
#
_cell.length_a   1.000
_cell.length_b   1.000
_cell.length_c   1.000
_cell.angle_alpha   90.00
_cell.angle_beta   90.00
_cell.angle_gamma   90.00
#
_symmetry.space_group_name_H-M   'P 1'
#
loop_
_entity.id
_entity.type
_entity.pdbx_description
1 polymer ?
#
loop_
_entity_poly.entity_id
_entity_poly.type
_entity_poly.pdbx_seq_one_letter_code
_entity_poly.pdbx_strand_id
1 'polypeptide(L)'
;MSPFCTPSLSRRFPCRDTLTLSVSSLPSSRQRPTARSSMTKTPAPFMPKPSLASPTSCMTLRPSVPTRPAGRRNLAGGEWGKNKQLYKAVQSANWDDVVLDDKFKDGLRRDTKTFFESKEAYVSLNITWKRGILLLGPPGNGKTESIKALLHETKGAAPLYVKSFTTCRGPEEGVQAIFEHARAHKPCILILEDLDAMLVPEVRSLFLNELDGLADNEGILTIATTNHPERIDDAILNRPSRFDVKYEFTLPDIGLRKAFAVKWLGKVNALAANTGIIFENPEDVASAVSDKTEGWSYAFLKELFVSFLLRLAHDKSLRQTGMDVSSEPVESVLLKQVDQLAAQITKGETPEEAKGSG
;
A
#
# COMPACT_ATOMS: atom_id res chain seq x y z
N MET A 1 -40.73 -41.16 -9.22
CA MET A 1 -40.48 -41.63 -7.84
C MET A 1 -39.03 -42.09 -7.76
N SER A 2 -38.18 -41.21 -7.18
CA SER A 2 -36.89 -41.42 -6.46
C SER A 2 -35.73 -42.24 -7.08
N PRO A 3 -34.45 -42.07 -6.66
CA PRO A 3 -33.90 -41.15 -5.64
C PRO A 3 -32.59 -40.39 -6.02
N PHE A 4 -32.34 -39.32 -5.25
CA PHE A 4 -31.05 -38.77 -4.75
C PHE A 4 -29.72 -39.07 -5.48
N CYS A 5 -28.98 -37.99 -5.83
CA CYS A 5 -27.61 -37.76 -5.32
C CYS A 5 -27.12 -36.33 -5.61
N THR A 6 -26.94 -35.51 -4.56
CA THR A 6 -25.92 -34.45 -4.47
C THR A 6 -24.75 -35.02 -3.65
N PRO A 7 -23.48 -34.60 -3.84
CA PRO A 7 -23.01 -33.43 -3.10
C PRO A 7 -21.97 -32.53 -3.81
N SER A 8 -22.00 -31.26 -3.38
CA SER A 8 -20.93 -30.27 -3.21
C SER A 8 -19.48 -30.60 -3.63
N LEU A 9 -18.75 -29.60 -4.14
CA LEU A 9 -17.77 -28.86 -3.33
C LEU A 9 -17.09 -27.71 -4.08
N SER A 10 -17.00 -26.61 -3.35
CA SER A 10 -16.31 -25.35 -3.62
C SER A 10 -14.89 -25.50 -4.19
N ARG A 11 -14.56 -24.66 -5.17
CA ARG A 11 -13.21 -24.08 -5.29
C ARG A 11 -13.29 -22.59 -5.03
N ARG A 12 -13.21 -22.22 -3.75
CA ARG A 12 -12.77 -20.87 -3.37
C ARG A 12 -11.28 -20.80 -3.70
N PHE A 13 -10.90 -19.93 -4.63
CA PHE A 13 -9.51 -19.49 -4.74
C PHE A 13 -9.19 -18.62 -3.52
N PRO A 14 -8.19 -18.95 -2.69
CA PRO A 14 -7.72 -18.03 -1.68
C PRO A 14 -6.76 -17.05 -2.35
N CYS A 15 -7.26 -15.88 -2.76
CA CYS A 15 -6.40 -14.71 -2.95
C CYS A 15 -5.97 -14.29 -1.53
N ARG A 16 -4.81 -14.79 -1.06
CA ARG A 16 -4.41 -14.71 0.36
C ARG A 16 -3.09 -13.98 0.64
N ASP A 17 -2.46 -13.38 -0.36
CA ASP A 17 -1.10 -12.87 -0.18
C ASP A 17 -0.94 -11.45 -0.75
N THR A 18 -0.52 -10.51 0.10
CA THR A 18 0.01 -9.21 -0.36
C THR A 18 1.53 -9.33 -0.48
N LEU A 19 2.05 -9.17 -1.69
CA LEU A 19 3.48 -9.18 -1.96
C LEU A 19 4.02 -7.74 -1.93
N THR A 20 5.11 -7.54 -1.19
CA THR A 20 5.88 -6.30 -1.14
C THR A 20 7.28 -6.56 -1.65
N LEU A 21 7.80 -5.66 -2.47
CA LEU A 21 9.21 -5.65 -2.77
C LEU A 21 9.97 -5.02 -1.58
N SER A 22 10.88 -5.77 -0.96
CA SER A 22 11.79 -5.23 0.06
C SER A 22 13.23 -5.45 -0.40
N VAL A 23 14.05 -4.41 -0.31
CA VAL A 23 15.49 -4.51 -0.57
C VAL A 23 16.17 -4.90 0.73
N SER A 24 16.81 -6.06 0.78
CA SER A 24 17.64 -6.45 1.92
C SER A 24 19.02 -5.80 1.80
N SER A 25 19.39 -4.99 2.79
CA SER A 25 20.77 -4.51 2.95
C SER A 25 21.63 -5.65 3.48
N LEU A 26 22.63 -6.10 2.70
CA LEU A 26 23.63 -7.05 3.19
C LEU A 26 24.72 -6.32 4.00
N PRO A 27 25.25 -6.95 5.07
CA PRO A 27 26.29 -6.35 5.91
C PRO A 27 27.65 -6.34 5.21
N SER A 28 28.38 -5.25 5.41
CA SER A 28 29.77 -5.04 4.99
C SER A 28 30.69 -6.16 5.50
N SER A 29 31.20 -7.02 4.61
CA SER A 29 32.25 -7.98 4.94
C SER A 29 33.65 -7.36 4.77
N ARG A 30 34.39 -7.29 5.87
CA ARG A 30 35.82 -6.94 5.95
C ARG A 30 36.69 -7.87 5.10
N GLN A 31 37.72 -7.27 4.49
CA GLN A 31 38.85 -7.93 3.83
C GLN A 31 39.73 -8.74 4.81
N ARG A 32 40.30 -9.87 4.36
CA ARG A 32 41.76 -10.07 4.09
C ARG A 32 42.11 -11.55 3.75
N PRO A 33 43.32 -11.84 3.22
CA PRO A 33 43.54 -12.76 2.09
C PRO A 33 44.40 -14.01 2.42
N THR A 34 44.99 -14.61 1.36
CA THR A 34 46.03 -15.67 1.27
C THR A 34 45.49 -17.10 1.10
N ALA A 35 46.09 -18.04 0.37
CA ALA A 35 47.12 -18.10 -0.66
C ALA A 35 47.15 -19.54 -1.26
N ARG A 36 47.46 -19.64 -2.56
CA ARG A 36 48.31 -20.62 -3.28
C ARG A 36 48.15 -22.15 -3.17
N SER A 37 48.39 -22.77 -4.36
CA SER A 37 49.00 -24.09 -4.63
C SER A 37 48.02 -25.27 -4.75
N SER A 38 48.10 -26.21 -5.69
CA SER A 38 48.90 -26.46 -6.90
C SER A 38 48.31 -27.69 -7.62
N MET A 39 48.52 -27.72 -8.94
CA MET A 39 48.40 -28.82 -9.92
C MET A 39 48.38 -30.27 -9.40
N THR A 40 47.57 -31.13 -10.06
CA THR A 40 48.06 -32.31 -10.82
C THR A 40 46.93 -32.95 -11.65
N LYS A 41 47.35 -33.74 -12.66
CA LYS A 41 46.69 -34.12 -13.92
C LYS A 41 45.76 -35.35 -13.83
N THR A 42 44.83 -35.41 -14.79
CA THR A 42 43.96 -36.50 -15.30
C THR A 42 44.71 -37.82 -15.67
N PRO A 43 44.07 -38.99 -15.94
CA PRO A 43 42.94 -39.22 -16.90
C PRO A 43 41.85 -40.26 -16.51
N ALA A 44 40.74 -40.25 -17.28
CA ALA A 44 39.69 -41.30 -17.41
C ALA A 44 40.18 -42.49 -18.28
N PRO A 45 39.39 -43.50 -18.74
CA PRO A 45 37.95 -43.81 -18.59
C PRO A 45 37.62 -45.31 -18.32
N PHE A 46 36.36 -45.69 -18.05
CA PHE A 46 35.70 -46.88 -18.64
C PHE A 46 34.23 -47.05 -18.17
N MET A 47 33.33 -47.34 -19.10
CA MET A 47 31.95 -47.82 -18.90
C MET A 47 31.87 -49.29 -19.29
N PRO A 48 30.96 -50.07 -18.70
CA PRO A 48 30.05 -50.84 -19.54
C PRO A 48 28.58 -50.87 -19.04
N LYS A 49 27.64 -50.99 -19.98
CA LYS A 49 26.23 -51.42 -19.84
C LYS A 49 26.10 -52.87 -20.37
N PRO A 50 24.91 -53.52 -20.45
CA PRO A 50 23.81 -53.75 -19.49
C PRO A 50 23.42 -55.26 -19.38
N SER A 51 22.60 -55.68 -18.40
CA SER A 51 21.73 -56.88 -18.57
C SER A 51 20.46 -56.88 -17.68
N LEU A 52 19.38 -57.38 -18.29
CA LEU A 52 17.98 -57.61 -17.86
C LEU A 52 17.85 -58.90 -16.99
N ALA A 53 16.78 -59.27 -16.28
CA ALA A 53 15.48 -58.74 -15.80
C ALA A 53 14.92 -59.76 -14.76
N SER A 54 14.21 -59.36 -13.69
CA SER A 54 12.74 -59.51 -13.48
C SER A 54 12.46 -60.10 -12.05
N PRO A 55 11.22 -60.16 -11.54
CA PRO A 55 10.18 -59.12 -11.46
C PRO A 55 9.51 -59.05 -10.06
N THR A 56 9.21 -57.87 -9.51
CA THR A 56 8.00 -57.67 -8.68
C THR A 56 7.63 -56.19 -8.52
N SER A 57 6.33 -55.90 -8.62
CA SER A 57 5.61 -54.71 -8.13
C SER A 57 5.34 -53.54 -9.11
N CYS A 58 4.17 -53.65 -9.75
CA CYS A 58 3.12 -52.62 -9.92
C CYS A 58 3.55 -51.14 -9.96
N MET A 59 3.65 -50.58 -11.17
CA MET A 59 3.68 -49.16 -11.44
C MET A 59 2.25 -48.59 -11.57
N THR A 60 1.86 -47.70 -10.66
CA THR A 60 0.93 -46.60 -10.96
C THR A 60 1.63 -45.30 -10.60
N LEU A 61 1.88 -44.49 -11.63
CA LEU A 61 2.52 -43.18 -11.58
C LEU A 61 1.72 -42.23 -10.69
N ARG A 62 2.24 -41.98 -9.49
CA ARG A 62 1.92 -40.79 -8.71
C ARG A 62 2.63 -39.60 -9.37
N PRO A 63 1.96 -38.46 -9.60
CA PRO A 63 2.65 -37.25 -10.02
C PRO A 63 3.65 -36.86 -8.93
N SER A 64 4.92 -36.91 -9.31
CA SER A 64 6.06 -36.42 -8.55
C SER A 64 5.86 -34.96 -8.20
N VAL A 65 5.95 -34.65 -6.91
CA VAL A 65 6.22 -33.30 -6.42
C VAL A 65 7.40 -32.74 -7.21
N PRO A 66 7.28 -31.59 -7.91
CA PRO A 66 8.44 -30.98 -8.54
C PRO A 66 9.36 -30.44 -7.45
N THR A 67 10.33 -31.25 -7.06
CA THR A 67 11.59 -30.78 -6.52
C THR A 67 12.20 -29.81 -7.54
N ARG A 68 12.50 -28.59 -7.07
CA ARG A 68 13.21 -27.50 -7.77
C ARG A 68 13.99 -27.93 -9.02
N PRO A 69 13.84 -27.26 -10.18
CA PRO A 69 14.92 -27.24 -11.15
C PRO A 69 15.97 -26.22 -10.69
N ALA A 70 17.18 -26.73 -10.42
CA ALA A 70 18.40 -25.95 -10.41
C ALA A 70 18.60 -25.38 -11.83
N GLY A 71 18.15 -24.15 -12.02
CA GLY A 71 18.47 -23.30 -13.14
C GLY A 71 18.62 -21.89 -12.60
N ARG A 72 19.74 -21.62 -11.92
CA ARG A 72 20.12 -20.25 -11.54
C ARG A 72 20.33 -19.46 -12.83
N ARG A 73 19.29 -18.79 -13.29
CA ARG A 73 19.41 -17.56 -14.07
C ARG A 73 19.33 -16.40 -13.08
N ASN A 74 20.51 -15.92 -12.69
CA ASN A 74 20.81 -14.58 -12.20
C ASN A 74 19.80 -13.90 -11.25
N LEU A 75 19.56 -14.49 -10.07
CA LEU A 75 18.94 -13.80 -8.94
C LEU A 75 19.91 -12.75 -8.35
N ALA A 76 19.81 -11.51 -8.79
CA ALA A 76 20.22 -10.35 -8.01
C ALA A 76 19.32 -9.18 -8.44
N GLY A 77 18.36 -8.83 -7.60
CA GLY A 77 17.31 -7.83 -7.84
C GLY A 77 16.42 -7.83 -6.59
N GLY A 78 15.69 -6.75 -6.28
CA GLY A 78 14.84 -6.69 -5.08
C GLY A 78 13.95 -7.93 -4.94
N GLU A 79 13.79 -8.46 -3.73
CA GLU A 79 13.01 -9.69 -3.51
C GLU A 79 11.54 -9.35 -3.22
N TRP A 80 10.63 -9.91 -4.02
CA TRP A 80 9.21 -9.92 -3.70
C TRP A 80 8.98 -10.83 -2.49
N GLY A 81 8.53 -10.24 -1.39
CA GLY A 81 8.27 -10.93 -0.13
C GLY A 81 6.83 -10.72 0.34
N LYS A 82 6.27 -11.70 1.04
CA LYS A 82 4.96 -11.53 1.70
C LYS A 82 5.08 -10.59 2.89
N ASN A 83 4.22 -9.58 2.98
CA ASN A 83 4.21 -8.65 4.12
C ASN A 83 2.99 -8.85 5.01
N LYS A 84 3.21 -9.50 6.17
CA LYS A 84 2.15 -9.77 7.14
C LYS A 84 1.56 -8.50 7.75
N GLN A 85 2.35 -7.44 7.93
CA GLN A 85 1.88 -6.19 8.51
C GLN A 85 0.98 -5.45 7.51
N LEU A 86 1.42 -5.32 6.25
CA LEU A 86 0.62 -4.72 5.19
C LEU A 86 -0.67 -5.51 4.96
N TYR A 87 -0.59 -6.84 4.92
CA TYR A 87 -1.77 -7.70 4.80
C TYR A 87 -2.77 -7.41 5.93
N LYS A 88 -2.32 -7.38 7.19
CA LYS A 88 -3.19 -7.04 8.32
C LYS A 88 -3.79 -5.65 8.18
N ALA A 89 -3.01 -4.66 7.77
CA ALA A 89 -3.47 -3.29 7.58
C ALA A 89 -4.56 -3.19 6.50
N VAL A 90 -4.41 -3.92 5.39
CA VAL A 90 -5.44 -4.04 4.35
C VAL A 90 -6.69 -4.72 4.91
N GLN A 91 -6.56 -5.86 5.59
CA GLN A 91 -7.71 -6.59 6.14
C GLN A 91 -8.47 -5.81 7.23
N SER A 92 -7.83 -4.88 7.93
CA SER A 92 -8.47 -4.01 8.91
C SER A 92 -9.04 -2.72 8.33
N ALA A 93 -8.78 -2.41 7.06
CA ALA A 93 -9.21 -1.15 6.46
C ALA A 93 -10.69 -1.19 6.05
N ASN A 94 -11.44 -0.13 6.30
CA ASN A 94 -12.83 0.01 5.86
C ASN A 94 -13.03 1.42 5.30
N TRP A 95 -13.83 1.55 4.24
CA TRP A 95 -14.28 2.84 3.72
C TRP A 95 -15.03 3.66 4.76
N ASP A 96 -15.74 3.01 5.69
CA ASP A 96 -16.38 3.70 6.81
C ASP A 96 -15.37 4.40 7.70
N ASP A 97 -14.09 3.99 7.71
CA ASP A 97 -13.00 4.63 8.45
C ASP A 97 -12.36 5.80 7.68
N VAL A 98 -12.55 5.90 6.37
CA VAL A 98 -12.00 6.94 5.50
C VAL A 98 -12.99 8.10 5.37
N VAL A 99 -12.65 9.25 5.97
CA VAL A 99 -13.45 10.47 5.86
C VAL A 99 -13.04 11.20 4.59
N LEU A 100 -13.90 11.16 3.57
CA LEU A 100 -13.79 11.83 2.29
C LEU A 100 -15.22 12.07 1.76
N ASP A 101 -15.37 12.94 0.76
CA ASP A 101 -16.64 13.11 0.03
C ASP A 101 -17.16 11.77 -0.52
N ASP A 102 -18.48 11.54 -0.41
CA ASP A 102 -19.08 10.27 -0.79
C ASP A 102 -18.99 10.02 -2.30
N LYS A 103 -19.17 11.06 -3.13
CA LYS A 103 -19.03 10.93 -4.59
C LYS A 103 -17.59 10.62 -4.97
N PHE A 104 -16.62 11.21 -4.27
CA PHE A 104 -15.21 10.91 -4.45
C PHE A 104 -14.90 9.44 -4.15
N LYS A 105 -15.35 8.92 -3.00
CA LYS A 105 -15.19 7.49 -2.63
C LYS A 105 -15.87 6.58 -3.65
N ASP A 106 -17.10 6.88 -4.02
CA ASP A 106 -17.89 6.05 -4.94
C ASP A 106 -17.29 6.05 -6.35
N GLY A 107 -16.74 7.18 -6.80
CA GLY A 107 -15.99 7.27 -8.05
C GLY A 107 -14.82 6.29 -8.06
N LEU A 108 -13.94 6.38 -7.06
CA LEU A 108 -12.72 5.57 -6.98
C LEU A 108 -13.04 4.07 -6.89
N ARG A 109 -14.05 3.71 -6.09
CA ARG A 109 -14.54 2.33 -5.96
C ARG A 109 -15.10 1.82 -7.28
N ARG A 110 -15.94 2.62 -7.94
CA ARG A 110 -16.56 2.28 -9.23
C ARG A 110 -15.52 2.09 -10.31
N ASP A 111 -14.53 2.96 -10.44
CA ASP A 111 -13.53 2.87 -11.50
C ASP A 111 -12.68 1.61 -11.39
N THR A 112 -12.36 1.21 -10.15
CA THR A 112 -11.63 -0.02 -9.85
C THR A 112 -12.48 -1.26 -10.13
N LYS A 113 -13.71 -1.30 -9.59
CA LYS A 113 -14.63 -2.42 -9.75
C LYS A 113 -14.99 -2.63 -11.23
N THR A 114 -15.40 -1.57 -11.90
CA THR A 114 -15.81 -1.59 -13.31
C THR A 114 -14.67 -2.04 -14.21
N PHE A 115 -13.42 -1.65 -13.92
CA PHE A 115 -12.26 -2.13 -14.67
C PHE A 115 -12.20 -3.66 -14.68
N PHE A 116 -12.32 -4.31 -13.52
CA PHE A 116 -12.25 -5.76 -13.44
C PHE A 116 -13.48 -6.48 -14.03
N GLU A 117 -14.66 -5.89 -13.89
CA GLU A 117 -15.92 -6.45 -14.41
C GLU A 117 -16.08 -6.27 -15.93
N SER A 118 -15.34 -5.35 -16.55
CA SER A 118 -15.52 -5.00 -17.96
C SER A 118 -14.56 -5.72 -18.92
N LYS A 119 -13.88 -6.80 -18.49
CA LYS A 119 -12.88 -7.49 -19.32
C LYS A 119 -13.42 -7.83 -20.72
N GLU A 120 -14.61 -8.43 -20.79
CA GLU A 120 -15.25 -8.85 -22.04
C GLU A 120 -15.55 -7.65 -22.95
N ALA A 121 -15.91 -6.50 -22.37
CA ALA A 121 -16.13 -5.28 -23.13
C ALA A 121 -14.84 -4.78 -23.79
N TYR A 122 -13.73 -4.74 -23.05
CA TYR A 122 -12.41 -4.40 -23.59
C TYR A 122 -12.02 -5.31 -24.77
N VAL A 123 -12.18 -6.62 -24.60
CA VAL A 123 -11.90 -7.62 -25.64
C VAL A 123 -12.79 -7.41 -26.87
N SER A 124 -14.09 -7.20 -26.68
CA SER A 124 -15.05 -7.00 -27.78
C SER A 124 -14.78 -5.73 -28.61
N LEU A 125 -14.21 -4.70 -27.97
CA LEU A 125 -13.84 -3.44 -28.60
C LEU A 125 -12.41 -3.47 -29.18
N ASN A 126 -11.69 -4.58 -29.03
CA ASN A 126 -10.28 -4.74 -29.43
C ASN A 126 -9.36 -3.68 -28.79
N ILE A 127 -9.61 -3.36 -27.51
CA ILE A 127 -8.82 -2.43 -26.69
C ILE A 127 -8.07 -3.22 -25.63
N THR A 128 -6.80 -2.88 -25.38
CA THR A 128 -6.01 -3.49 -24.31
C THR A 128 -6.67 -3.27 -22.95
N TRP A 129 -6.96 -4.38 -22.24
CA TRP A 129 -7.55 -4.35 -20.91
C TRP A 129 -6.53 -3.92 -19.85
N LYS A 130 -6.16 -2.64 -19.84
CA LYS A 130 -5.30 -2.01 -18.83
C LYS A 130 -5.89 -0.67 -18.40
N ARG A 131 -5.53 -0.20 -17.21
CA ARG A 131 -5.94 1.12 -16.71
C ARG A 131 -4.94 1.65 -15.69
N GLY A 132 -4.73 2.96 -15.69
CA GLY A 132 -4.00 3.66 -14.63
C GLY A 132 -4.88 4.63 -13.86
N ILE A 133 -4.75 4.63 -12.53
CA ILE A 133 -5.34 5.58 -11.61
C ILE A 133 -4.21 6.32 -10.87
N LEU A 134 -4.24 7.65 -10.86
CA LEU A 134 -3.27 8.48 -10.15
C LEU A 134 -3.95 9.24 -9.01
N LEU A 135 -3.46 9.05 -7.78
CA LEU A 135 -3.91 9.74 -6.58
C LEU A 135 -2.95 10.90 -6.28
N LEU A 136 -3.43 12.13 -6.44
CA LEU A 136 -2.67 13.37 -6.34
C LEU A 136 -3.00 14.09 -5.03
N GLY A 137 -2.07 14.89 -4.50
CA GLY A 137 -2.37 15.89 -3.47
C GLY A 137 -1.42 15.84 -2.27
N PRO A 138 -1.51 16.79 -1.32
CA PRO A 138 -0.58 16.90 -0.20
C PRO A 138 -0.53 15.65 0.71
N PRO A 139 0.58 15.45 1.44
CA PRO A 139 0.73 14.33 2.37
C PRO A 139 -0.31 14.39 3.50
N GLY A 140 -0.69 13.22 4.01
CA GLY A 140 -1.58 13.12 5.16
C GLY A 140 -3.08 13.27 4.88
N ASN A 141 -3.52 13.26 3.61
CA ASN A 141 -4.93 13.44 3.22
C ASN A 141 -5.65 12.14 2.81
N GLY A 142 -5.12 10.96 3.15
CA GLY A 142 -5.86 9.69 3.03
C GLY A 142 -5.64 8.89 1.74
N LYS A 143 -4.65 9.23 0.90
CA LYS A 143 -4.28 8.45 -0.30
C LYS A 143 -4.01 6.97 0.02
N THR A 144 -3.05 6.71 0.92
CA THR A 144 -2.66 5.34 1.31
C THR A 144 -3.78 4.59 2.04
N GLU A 145 -4.57 5.27 2.87
CA GLU A 145 -5.72 4.64 3.55
C GLU A 145 -6.82 4.26 2.55
N SER A 146 -7.08 5.09 1.54
CA SER A 146 -8.02 4.79 0.46
C SER A 146 -7.58 3.57 -0.34
N ILE A 147 -6.27 3.43 -0.63
CA ILE A 147 -5.72 2.23 -1.28
C ILE A 147 -5.96 0.98 -0.43
N LYS A 148 -5.70 1.03 0.89
CA LYS A 148 -5.93 -0.13 1.77
C LYS A 148 -7.40 -0.55 1.78
N ALA A 149 -8.32 0.41 1.89
CA ALA A 149 -9.76 0.14 1.86
C ALA A 149 -10.20 -0.46 0.52
N LEU A 150 -9.69 0.09 -0.59
CA LEU A 150 -9.94 -0.41 -1.94
C LEU A 150 -9.42 -1.84 -2.15
N LEU A 151 -8.22 -2.14 -1.66
CA LEU A 151 -7.61 -3.47 -1.72
C LEU A 151 -8.37 -4.49 -0.87
N HIS A 152 -8.95 -4.07 0.25
CA HIS A 152 -9.78 -4.94 1.08
C HIS A 152 -11.09 -5.32 0.38
N GLU A 153 -11.71 -4.35 -0.31
CA GLU A 153 -12.95 -4.56 -1.05
C GLU A 153 -12.74 -5.39 -2.33
N THR A 154 -11.61 -5.19 -3.02
CA THR A 154 -11.33 -5.83 -4.31
C THR A 154 -10.90 -7.28 -4.14
N LYS A 155 -11.64 -8.21 -4.76
CA LYS A 155 -11.37 -9.65 -4.72
C LYS A 155 -10.97 -10.16 -6.09
N GLY A 156 -10.09 -11.17 -6.13
CA GLY A 156 -9.73 -11.88 -7.36
C GLY A 156 -8.60 -11.24 -8.17
N ALA A 157 -8.04 -10.12 -7.71
CA ALA A 157 -6.82 -9.52 -8.27
C ALA A 157 -5.69 -9.56 -7.24
N ALA A 158 -4.47 -9.92 -7.66
CA ALA A 158 -3.32 -9.94 -6.77
C ALA A 158 -2.85 -8.51 -6.43
N PRO A 159 -2.74 -8.11 -5.15
CA PRO A 159 -2.20 -6.81 -4.77
C PRO A 159 -0.66 -6.84 -4.72
N LEU A 160 -0.02 -6.05 -5.57
CA LEU A 160 1.43 -5.92 -5.69
C LEU A 160 1.85 -4.53 -5.24
N TYR A 161 2.56 -4.43 -4.12
CA TYR A 161 2.88 -3.16 -3.50
C TYR A 161 4.37 -2.80 -3.66
N VAL A 162 4.64 -1.65 -4.26
CA VAL A 162 5.99 -1.16 -4.58
C VAL A 162 6.25 0.16 -3.84
N LYS A 163 7.39 0.22 -3.15
CA LYS A 163 7.88 1.40 -2.43
C LYS A 163 9.22 1.94 -2.94
N SER A 164 9.89 1.19 -3.81
CA SER A 164 11.16 1.61 -4.40
C SER A 164 11.39 0.89 -5.72
N PHE A 165 11.99 1.59 -6.68
CA PHE A 165 12.55 1.00 -7.89
C PHE A 165 13.98 0.50 -7.68
N THR A 166 14.66 0.90 -6.62
CA THR A 166 16.08 0.58 -6.43
C THR A 166 16.28 -0.90 -6.13
N THR A 167 17.15 -1.55 -6.90
CA THR A 167 17.63 -2.91 -6.64
C THR A 167 19.15 -2.92 -6.50
N CYS A 168 19.74 -4.07 -6.16
CA CYS A 168 21.19 -4.22 -6.09
C CYS A 168 21.92 -4.02 -7.43
N ARG A 169 21.19 -4.05 -8.55
CA ARG A 169 21.71 -3.80 -9.89
C ARG A 169 21.27 -2.46 -10.48
N GLY A 170 20.62 -1.63 -9.66
CA GLY A 170 20.16 -0.30 -10.05
C GLY A 170 18.64 -0.21 -10.23
N PRO A 171 18.13 1.01 -10.44
CA PRO A 171 16.71 1.29 -10.52
C PRO A 171 16.07 0.89 -11.86
N GLU A 172 16.84 0.85 -12.96
CA GLU A 172 16.33 0.44 -14.28
C GLU A 172 15.85 -1.02 -14.28
N GLU A 173 16.68 -1.94 -13.77
CA GLU A 173 16.28 -3.33 -13.61
C GLU A 173 15.10 -3.49 -12.66
N GLY A 174 15.02 -2.66 -11.62
CA GLY A 174 13.89 -2.70 -10.70
C GLY A 174 12.58 -2.38 -11.38
N VAL A 175 12.55 -1.32 -12.20
CA VAL A 175 11.36 -0.97 -13.00
C VAL A 175 10.96 -2.15 -13.90
N GLN A 176 11.89 -2.74 -14.65
CA GLN A 176 11.61 -3.89 -15.51
C GLN A 176 11.08 -5.09 -14.71
N ALA A 177 11.77 -5.47 -13.63
CA ALA A 177 11.41 -6.60 -12.79
C ALA A 177 10.04 -6.43 -12.13
N ILE A 178 9.64 -5.20 -11.79
CA ILE A 178 8.31 -4.89 -11.24
C ILE A 178 7.23 -5.20 -12.27
N PHE A 179 7.37 -4.69 -13.50
CA PHE A 179 6.37 -4.90 -14.54
C PHE A 179 6.36 -6.35 -15.03
N GLU A 180 7.51 -7.01 -15.17
CA GLU A 180 7.57 -8.45 -15.43
C GLU A 180 6.83 -9.27 -14.36
N HIS A 181 7.02 -8.92 -13.08
CA HIS A 181 6.32 -9.58 -11.98
C HIS A 181 4.81 -9.31 -12.05
N ALA A 182 4.39 -8.08 -12.33
CA ALA A 182 2.99 -7.74 -12.51
C ALA A 182 2.34 -8.54 -13.64
N ARG A 183 3.05 -8.69 -14.77
CA ARG A 183 2.59 -9.49 -15.92
C ARG A 183 2.44 -10.97 -15.57
N ALA A 184 3.31 -11.51 -14.71
CA ALA A 184 3.21 -12.89 -14.25
C ALA A 184 2.04 -13.16 -13.27
N HIS A 185 1.44 -12.11 -12.70
CA HIS A 185 0.40 -12.21 -11.66
C HIS A 185 -0.96 -11.65 -12.08
N LYS A 186 -1.18 -11.44 -13.39
CA LYS A 186 -2.45 -10.97 -13.94
C LYS A 186 -3.62 -11.92 -13.57
N PRO A 187 -4.84 -11.42 -13.27
CA PRO A 187 -5.16 -10.01 -13.06
C PRO A 187 -4.59 -9.49 -11.72
N CYS A 188 -4.05 -8.26 -11.73
CA CYS A 188 -3.42 -7.69 -10.55
C CYS A 188 -3.68 -6.19 -10.41
N ILE A 189 -3.48 -5.69 -9.18
CA ILE A 189 -3.38 -4.28 -8.87
C ILE A 189 -1.92 -3.99 -8.55
N LEU A 190 -1.28 -3.15 -9.35
CA LEU A 190 0.08 -2.67 -9.15
C LEU A 190 0.05 -1.32 -8.44
N ILE A 191 0.47 -1.28 -7.18
CA ILE A 191 0.50 -0.07 -6.35
C ILE A 191 1.90 0.51 -6.34
N LEU A 192 2.03 1.76 -6.78
CA LEU A 192 3.26 2.55 -6.77
C LEU A 192 3.09 3.71 -5.76
N GLU A 193 3.56 3.52 -4.53
CA GLU A 193 3.42 4.54 -3.49
C GLU A 193 4.57 5.56 -3.56
N ASP A 194 4.22 6.84 -3.49
CA ASP A 194 5.13 7.99 -3.55
C ASP A 194 5.96 7.99 -4.84
N LEU A 195 5.25 7.95 -5.98
CA LEU A 195 5.85 7.89 -7.31
C LEU A 195 6.83 9.04 -7.56
N ASP A 196 6.56 10.24 -7.05
CA ASP A 196 7.45 11.39 -7.14
C ASP A 196 8.80 11.18 -6.44
N ALA A 197 8.84 10.36 -5.38
CA ALA A 197 10.08 10.01 -4.70
C ALA A 197 10.84 8.89 -5.42
N MET A 198 10.13 7.97 -6.09
CA MET A 198 10.74 6.84 -6.80
C MET A 198 11.21 7.18 -8.21
N LEU A 199 10.53 8.11 -8.88
CA LEU A 199 10.71 8.41 -10.30
C LEU A 199 11.82 9.43 -10.54
N VAL A 200 13.08 8.96 -10.47
CA VAL A 200 14.26 9.77 -10.81
C VAL A 200 14.38 9.98 -12.33
N PRO A 201 14.99 11.08 -12.80
CA PRO A 201 15.10 11.40 -14.23
C PRO A 201 15.67 10.27 -15.08
N GLU A 202 16.64 9.52 -14.56
CA GLU A 202 17.36 8.47 -15.28
C GLU A 202 16.45 7.29 -15.66
N VAL A 203 15.49 6.93 -14.79
CA VAL A 203 14.59 5.79 -15.03
C VAL A 203 13.23 6.19 -15.59
N ARG A 204 12.97 7.49 -15.73
CA ARG A 204 11.67 8.04 -16.13
C ARG A 204 11.20 7.49 -17.48
N SER A 205 12.05 7.58 -18.49
CA SER A 205 11.72 7.12 -19.85
C SER A 205 11.45 5.62 -19.89
N LEU A 206 12.22 4.83 -19.14
CA LEU A 206 12.02 3.39 -19.03
C LEU A 206 10.70 3.05 -18.34
N PHE A 207 10.40 3.70 -17.22
CA PHE A 207 9.13 3.56 -16.51
C PHE A 207 7.93 3.88 -17.41
N LEU A 208 8.00 4.98 -18.16
CA LEU A 208 6.96 5.37 -19.10
C LEU A 208 6.76 4.33 -20.21
N ASN A 209 7.84 3.75 -20.74
CA ASN A 209 7.77 2.70 -21.75
C ASN A 209 7.12 1.42 -21.21
N GLU A 210 7.46 1.03 -19.97
CA GLU A 210 6.85 -0.12 -19.30
C GLU A 210 5.36 0.11 -18.99
N LEU A 211 4.97 1.33 -18.62
CA LEU A 211 3.58 1.72 -18.35
C LEU A 211 2.72 1.81 -19.61
N ASP A 212 3.25 2.43 -20.67
CA ASP A 212 2.57 2.57 -21.97
C ASP A 212 2.22 1.22 -22.57
N GLY A 213 3.05 0.20 -22.29
CA GLY A 213 2.74 -1.18 -22.65
C GLY A 213 3.03 -1.47 -24.12
N LEU A 214 4.23 -1.11 -24.59
CA LEU A 214 4.81 -1.81 -25.76
C LEU A 214 4.88 -3.32 -25.53
N ALA A 215 4.87 -3.74 -24.26
CA ALA A 215 4.69 -5.11 -23.80
C ALA A 215 3.24 -5.38 -23.33
N ASP A 216 2.85 -6.65 -23.28
CA ASP A 216 1.52 -7.10 -22.86
C ASP A 216 1.24 -6.75 -21.38
N ASN A 217 0.52 -5.63 -21.14
CA ASN A 217 0.03 -5.20 -19.83
C ASN A 217 -1.46 -5.53 -19.61
N GLU A 218 -2.04 -6.48 -20.37
CA GLU A 218 -3.44 -6.91 -20.19
C GLU A 218 -3.71 -7.38 -18.76
N GLY A 219 -4.84 -6.97 -18.16
CA GLY A 219 -5.26 -7.35 -16.82
C GLY A 219 -4.55 -6.63 -15.67
N ILE A 220 -3.79 -5.58 -15.95
CA ILE A 220 -3.07 -4.79 -14.92
C ILE A 220 -3.81 -3.47 -14.67
N LEU A 221 -4.24 -3.27 -13.42
CA LEU A 221 -4.67 -1.96 -12.89
C LEU A 221 -3.50 -1.33 -12.13
N THR A 222 -2.95 -0.23 -12.64
CA THR A 222 -1.88 0.50 -11.95
C THR A 222 -2.49 1.62 -11.12
N ILE A 223 -2.17 1.67 -9.82
CA ILE A 223 -2.55 2.78 -8.92
C ILE A 223 -1.26 3.42 -8.43
N ALA A 224 -1.07 4.71 -8.69
CA ALA A 224 0.08 5.46 -8.18
C ALA A 224 -0.35 6.57 -7.23
N THR A 225 0.47 6.89 -6.24
CA THR A 225 0.28 8.08 -5.39
C THR A 225 1.39 9.09 -5.61
N THR A 226 1.08 10.36 -5.41
CA THR A 226 2.09 11.41 -5.30
C THR A 226 1.71 12.43 -4.25
N ASN A 227 2.71 12.91 -3.50
CA ASN A 227 2.56 14.04 -2.58
C ASN A 227 2.87 15.38 -3.24
N HIS A 228 3.53 15.33 -4.39
CA HIS A 228 4.07 16.48 -5.12
C HIS A 228 3.64 16.41 -6.60
N PRO A 229 2.37 16.71 -6.93
CA PRO A 229 1.89 16.71 -8.31
C PRO A 229 2.75 17.56 -9.26
N GLU A 230 3.33 18.65 -8.76
CA GLU A 230 4.24 19.55 -9.48
C GLU A 230 5.57 18.91 -9.89
N ARG A 231 5.96 17.81 -9.24
CA ARG A 231 7.18 17.04 -9.57
C ARG A 231 6.90 15.92 -10.57
N ILE A 232 5.64 15.63 -10.88
CA ILE A 232 5.27 14.61 -11.84
C ILE A 232 5.33 15.20 -13.25
N ASP A 233 6.00 14.47 -14.14
CA ASP A 233 6.18 14.86 -15.54
C ASP A 233 4.84 14.99 -16.28
N ASP A 234 4.70 16.02 -17.13
CA ASP A 234 3.51 16.25 -17.96
C ASP A 234 3.14 15.04 -18.80
N ALA A 235 4.11 14.25 -19.24
CA ALA A 235 3.85 13.05 -20.00
C ALA A 235 3.13 11.98 -19.14
N ILE A 236 3.36 11.93 -17.83
CA ILE A 236 2.62 11.04 -16.91
C ILE A 236 1.21 11.56 -16.67
N LEU A 237 1.07 12.87 -16.49
CA LEU A 237 -0.21 13.49 -16.18
C LEU A 237 -1.14 13.52 -17.40
N ASN A 238 -0.66 13.99 -18.54
CA ASN A 238 -1.53 14.47 -19.62
C ASN A 238 -1.56 13.55 -20.83
N ARG A 239 -0.69 12.53 -20.90
CA ARG A 239 -0.70 11.59 -22.03
C ARG A 239 -1.71 10.47 -21.80
N PRO A 240 -2.64 10.25 -22.74
CA PRO A 240 -3.60 9.14 -22.67
C PRO A 240 -2.91 7.77 -22.59
N SER A 241 -3.61 6.77 -22.05
CA SER A 241 -3.15 5.38 -21.87
C SER A 241 -2.16 5.12 -20.73
N ARG A 242 -1.80 6.13 -19.94
CA ARG A 242 -0.91 6.00 -18.76
C ARG A 242 -1.73 6.01 -17.48
N PHE A 243 -2.14 7.19 -17.05
CA PHE A 243 -3.05 7.42 -15.94
C PHE A 243 -4.29 8.13 -16.45
N ASP A 244 -5.24 7.33 -16.93
CA ASP A 244 -6.48 7.82 -17.56
C ASP A 244 -7.43 8.45 -16.54
N VAL A 245 -7.29 8.09 -15.27
CA VAL A 245 -8.13 8.57 -14.17
C VAL A 245 -7.27 9.22 -13.10
N LYS A 246 -7.68 10.40 -12.64
CA LYS A 246 -6.98 11.17 -11.59
C LYS A 246 -7.95 11.49 -10.47
N TYR A 247 -7.46 11.32 -9.23
CA TYR A 247 -8.18 11.67 -8.01
C TYR A 247 -7.33 12.64 -7.20
N GLU A 248 -7.83 13.86 -7.02
CA GLU A 248 -7.16 14.91 -6.27
C GLU A 248 -7.63 14.92 -4.81
N PHE A 249 -6.70 14.63 -3.90
CA PHE A 249 -6.90 14.70 -2.46
C PHE A 249 -6.48 16.08 -1.97
N THR A 250 -7.45 16.92 -1.64
CA THR A 250 -7.21 18.24 -1.07
C THR A 250 -7.19 18.20 0.46
N LEU A 251 -6.83 19.32 1.08
CA LEU A 251 -7.08 19.50 2.50
C LEU A 251 -8.60 19.41 2.78
N PRO A 252 -9.01 18.85 3.93
CA PRO A 252 -10.42 18.75 4.29
C PRO A 252 -11.05 20.12 4.50
N ASP A 253 -12.22 20.32 3.88
CA ASP A 253 -13.08 21.46 4.20
C ASP A 253 -13.64 21.37 5.62
N ILE A 254 -14.33 22.41 6.07
CA ILE A 254 -14.92 22.47 7.41
C ILE A 254 -15.85 21.28 7.71
N GLY A 255 -16.65 20.84 6.73
CA GLY A 255 -17.58 19.73 6.89
C GLY A 255 -16.84 18.41 7.10
N LEU A 256 -15.80 18.15 6.32
CA LEU A 256 -14.94 16.99 6.45
C LEU A 256 -14.13 17.00 7.74
N ARG A 257 -13.63 18.16 8.18
CA ARG A 257 -12.95 18.30 9.49
C ARG A 257 -13.90 18.01 10.64
N LYS A 258 -15.12 18.54 10.58
CA LYS A 258 -16.16 18.27 11.57
C LYS A 258 -16.52 16.78 11.61
N ALA A 259 -16.77 16.16 10.45
CA ALA A 259 -17.08 14.73 10.36
C ALA A 259 -15.94 13.86 10.92
N PHE A 260 -14.68 14.23 10.65
CA PHE A 260 -13.51 13.57 11.21
C PHE A 260 -13.48 13.70 12.74
N ALA A 261 -13.72 14.90 13.28
CA ALA A 261 -13.75 15.16 14.70
C ALA A 261 -14.87 14.38 15.42
N VAL A 262 -16.11 14.40 14.90
CA VAL A 262 -17.24 13.63 15.44
C VAL A 262 -16.88 12.15 15.58
N LYS A 263 -16.28 11.58 14.54
CA LYS A 263 -15.87 10.17 14.54
C LYS A 263 -14.81 9.87 15.59
N TRP A 264 -13.82 10.74 15.75
CA TRP A 264 -12.79 10.58 16.78
C TRP A 264 -13.35 10.74 18.19
N LEU A 265 -14.21 11.73 18.42
CA LEU A 265 -14.90 11.89 19.70
C LEU A 265 -15.76 10.66 20.03
N GLY A 266 -16.43 10.07 19.04
CA GLY A 266 -17.11 8.78 19.19
C GLY A 266 -16.16 7.64 19.61
N LYS A 267 -14.95 7.58 19.02
CA LYS A 267 -13.91 6.63 19.45
C LYS A 267 -13.44 6.89 20.87
N VAL A 268 -13.30 8.14 21.30
CA VAL A 268 -12.94 8.49 22.69
C VAL A 268 -14.06 8.10 23.66
N ASN A 269 -15.32 8.40 23.33
CA ASN A 269 -16.49 8.01 24.14
C ASN A 269 -16.62 6.49 24.25
N ALA A 270 -16.31 5.73 23.20
CA ALA A 270 -16.26 4.26 23.27
C ALA A 270 -15.18 3.74 24.23
N LEU A 271 -14.16 4.55 24.53
CA LEU A 271 -13.12 4.27 25.52
C LEU A 271 -13.46 4.80 26.92
N ALA A 272 -14.68 5.30 27.17
CA ALA A 272 -15.10 5.87 28.45
C ALA A 272 -14.85 4.94 29.64
N ALA A 273 -15.01 3.63 29.47
CA ALA A 273 -14.69 2.65 30.52
C ALA A 273 -13.22 2.69 30.96
N ASN A 274 -12.31 3.07 30.04
CA ASN A 274 -10.88 3.17 30.28
C ASN A 274 -10.45 4.60 30.65
N THR A 275 -11.11 5.62 30.10
CA THR A 275 -10.70 7.03 30.28
C THR A 275 -11.47 7.73 31.40
N GLY A 276 -12.67 7.27 31.75
CA GLY A 276 -13.63 7.96 32.62
C GLY A 276 -14.24 9.20 31.97
N ILE A 277 -14.11 9.34 30.66
CA ILE A 277 -14.43 10.56 29.92
C ILE A 277 -15.56 10.30 28.94
N ILE A 278 -16.56 11.17 28.98
CA ILE A 278 -17.70 11.18 28.08
C ILE A 278 -17.90 12.62 27.62
N PHE A 279 -17.81 12.85 26.32
CA PHE A 279 -18.25 14.09 25.69
C PHE A 279 -19.78 14.05 25.58
N GLU A 280 -20.47 14.91 26.33
CA GLU A 280 -21.94 14.99 26.35
C GLU A 280 -22.50 15.53 25.04
N ASN A 281 -21.82 16.50 24.41
CA ASN A 281 -22.18 17.04 23.11
C ASN A 281 -21.02 16.98 22.09
N PRO A 282 -20.77 15.81 21.47
CA PRO A 282 -19.67 15.64 20.51
C PRO A 282 -19.79 16.53 19.27
N GLU A 283 -21.00 16.89 18.85
CA GLU A 283 -21.23 17.70 17.65
C GLU A 283 -20.75 19.15 17.83
N ASP A 284 -21.02 19.75 18.99
CA ASP A 284 -20.58 21.12 19.31
C ASP A 284 -19.05 21.17 19.45
N VAL A 285 -18.47 20.18 20.14
CA VAL A 285 -17.01 20.07 20.29
C VAL A 285 -16.34 19.87 18.93
N ALA A 286 -16.91 19.02 18.08
CA ALA A 286 -16.41 18.81 16.72
C ALA A 286 -16.50 20.08 15.88
N SER A 287 -17.56 20.88 16.03
CA SER A 287 -17.69 22.18 15.38
C SER A 287 -16.57 23.12 15.80
N ALA A 288 -16.34 23.28 17.11
CA ALA A 288 -15.28 24.13 17.64
C ALA A 288 -13.88 23.68 17.20
N VAL A 289 -13.63 22.36 17.14
CA VAL A 289 -12.38 21.82 16.58
C VAL A 289 -12.26 22.16 15.10
N SER A 290 -13.32 21.99 14.31
CA SER A 290 -13.30 22.23 12.86
C SER A 290 -13.06 23.70 12.49
N ASP A 291 -13.57 24.63 13.32
CA ASP A 291 -13.38 26.08 13.16
C ASP A 291 -11.93 26.50 13.40
N LYS A 292 -11.24 25.85 14.35
CA LYS A 292 -9.86 26.15 14.73
C LYS A 292 -8.78 25.40 13.93
N THR A 293 -9.17 24.51 13.04
CA THR A 293 -8.25 23.61 12.31
C THR A 293 -8.26 23.83 10.81
N GLU A 294 -8.53 25.06 10.38
CA GLU A 294 -8.40 25.45 8.97
C GLU A 294 -6.99 25.16 8.43
N GLY A 295 -6.91 24.63 7.21
CA GLY A 295 -5.65 24.27 6.57
C GLY A 295 -5.00 22.96 7.06
N TRP A 296 -5.58 22.28 8.06
CA TRP A 296 -4.98 21.06 8.59
C TRP A 296 -5.29 19.84 7.72
N SER A 297 -4.28 18.99 7.51
CA SER A 297 -4.47 17.65 6.93
C SER A 297 -5.10 16.67 7.93
N TYR A 298 -5.65 15.55 7.44
CA TYR A 298 -6.13 14.50 8.34
C TYR A 298 -5.04 13.91 9.24
N ALA A 299 -3.76 13.98 8.83
CA ALA A 299 -2.65 13.57 9.67
C ALA A 299 -2.49 14.47 10.90
N PHE A 300 -2.59 15.79 10.74
CA PHE A 300 -2.55 16.74 11.86
C PHE A 300 -3.79 16.61 12.76
N LEU A 301 -4.98 16.44 12.16
CA LEU A 301 -6.20 16.19 12.95
C LEU A 301 -6.09 14.88 13.75
N LYS A 302 -5.51 13.82 13.17
CA LYS A 302 -5.24 12.58 13.87
C LYS A 302 -4.27 12.79 15.03
N GLU A 303 -3.19 13.53 14.82
CA GLU A 303 -2.20 13.86 15.84
C GLU A 303 -2.82 14.63 17.01
N LEU A 304 -3.74 15.56 16.75
CA LEU A 304 -4.51 16.24 17.79
C LEU A 304 -5.23 15.25 18.72
N PHE A 305 -5.99 14.30 18.17
CA PHE A 305 -6.72 13.34 19.00
C PHE A 305 -5.80 12.32 19.68
N VAL A 306 -4.70 11.92 19.04
CA VAL A 306 -3.71 11.02 19.63
C VAL A 306 -2.99 11.70 20.80
N SER A 307 -2.49 12.92 20.60
CA SER A 307 -1.82 13.71 21.66
C SER A 307 -2.78 14.00 22.82
N PHE A 308 -4.04 14.31 22.52
CA PHE A 308 -5.09 14.45 23.52
C PHE A 308 -5.30 13.15 24.33
N LEU A 309 -5.45 12.00 23.68
CA LEU A 309 -5.57 10.71 24.37
C LEU A 309 -4.35 10.37 25.23
N LEU A 310 -3.14 10.67 24.77
CA LEU A 310 -1.91 10.49 25.55
C LEU A 310 -1.91 11.37 26.79
N ARG A 311 -2.36 12.63 26.66
CA ARG A 311 -2.52 13.54 27.80
C ARG A 311 -3.50 12.97 28.82
N LEU A 312 -4.66 12.46 28.37
CA LEU A 312 -5.64 11.85 29.26
C LEU A 312 -5.10 10.61 29.98
N ALA A 313 -4.32 9.77 29.28
CA ALA A 313 -3.68 8.61 29.87
C ALA A 313 -2.67 9.01 30.95
N HIS A 314 -1.89 10.06 30.71
CA HIS A 314 -0.95 10.62 31.68
C HIS A 314 -1.66 11.17 32.92
N ASP A 315 -2.70 11.97 32.73
CA ASP A 315 -3.50 12.55 33.82
C ASP A 315 -4.16 11.45 34.68
N LYS A 316 -4.64 10.37 34.06
CA LYS A 316 -5.15 9.19 34.79
C LYS A 316 -4.06 8.52 35.63
N SER A 317 -2.85 8.36 35.08
CA SER A 317 -1.72 7.79 35.80
C SER A 317 -1.32 8.65 37.00
N LEU A 318 -1.32 9.98 36.86
CA LEU A 318 -0.99 10.90 37.96
C LEU A 318 -2.01 10.83 39.10
N ARG A 319 -3.32 10.77 38.77
CA ARG A 319 -4.38 10.59 39.77
C ARG A 319 -4.22 9.28 40.57
N GLN A 320 -3.77 8.21 39.91
CA GLN A 320 -3.47 6.94 40.60
C GLN A 320 -2.28 7.05 41.55
N THR A 321 -1.31 7.93 41.28
CA THR A 321 -0.17 8.22 42.17
C THR A 321 -0.46 9.26 43.26
N GLY A 322 -1.70 9.76 43.36
CA GLY A 322 -2.11 10.73 44.38
C GLY A 322 -1.65 12.17 44.12
N MET A 323 -1.17 12.48 42.90
CA MET A 323 -0.89 13.86 42.49
C MET A 323 -2.17 14.57 42.08
N ASP A 324 -2.28 15.85 42.46
CA ASP A 324 -3.39 16.71 42.07
C ASP A 324 -3.28 17.05 40.56
N VAL A 325 -4.35 16.79 39.83
CA VAL A 325 -4.44 17.00 38.39
C VAL A 325 -5.57 17.99 38.14
N SER A 326 -5.28 19.00 37.31
CA SER A 326 -6.23 20.03 36.86
C SER A 326 -7.66 19.50 36.68
N SER A 327 -8.63 20.20 37.27
CA SER A 327 -10.07 19.92 37.24
C SER A 327 -10.79 20.55 36.04
N GLU A 328 -10.05 21.00 35.03
CA GLU A 328 -10.63 21.64 33.86
C GLU A 328 -11.54 20.68 33.05
N PRO A 329 -12.62 21.20 32.42
CA PRO A 329 -13.46 20.42 31.52
C PRO A 329 -12.65 19.78 30.39
N VAL A 330 -13.01 18.57 30.02
CA VAL A 330 -12.29 17.76 29.02
C VAL A 330 -12.28 18.44 27.65
N GLU A 331 -13.39 19.10 27.30
CA GLU A 331 -13.54 19.90 26.08
C GLU A 331 -12.51 21.02 26.04
N SER A 332 -12.32 21.72 27.17
CA SER A 332 -11.32 22.78 27.30
C SER A 332 -9.89 22.25 27.13
N VAL A 333 -9.60 21.04 27.65
CA VAL A 333 -8.31 20.39 27.45
C VAL A 333 -8.05 20.09 25.98
N LEU A 334 -9.05 19.55 25.26
CA LEU A 334 -8.94 19.29 23.82
C LEU A 334 -8.73 20.59 23.04
N LEU A 335 -9.50 21.63 23.32
CA LEU A 335 -9.37 22.91 22.61
C LEU A 335 -8.03 23.61 22.89
N LYS A 336 -7.48 23.49 24.10
CA LYS A 336 -6.10 23.94 24.38
C LYS A 336 -5.07 23.15 23.59
N GLN A 337 -5.29 21.84 23.39
CA GLN A 337 -4.41 21.02 22.56
C GLN A 337 -4.45 21.45 21.09
N VAL A 338 -5.61 21.87 20.59
CA VAL A 338 -5.73 22.48 19.25
C VAL A 338 -4.84 23.72 19.16
N ASP A 339 -4.95 24.64 20.12
CA ASP A 339 -4.18 25.89 20.12
C ASP A 339 -2.66 25.62 20.20
N GLN A 340 -2.24 24.62 20.99
CA GLN A 340 -0.84 24.22 21.09
C GLN A 340 -0.29 23.64 19.79
N LEU A 341 -1.04 22.76 19.13
CA LEU A 341 -0.60 22.14 17.89
C LEU A 341 -0.64 23.13 16.71
N ALA A 342 -1.63 24.03 16.68
CA ALA A 342 -1.68 25.14 15.72
C ALA A 342 -0.40 25.99 15.78
N ALA A 343 0.02 26.37 16.99
CA ALA A 343 1.23 27.15 17.20
C ALA A 343 2.52 26.42 16.78
N GLN A 344 2.53 25.08 16.75
CA GLN A 344 3.67 24.29 16.27
C GLN A 344 3.71 24.21 14.75
N ILE A 345 2.56 24.04 14.11
CA ILE A 345 2.45 24.01 12.64
C ILE A 345 2.96 25.34 12.05
N THR A 346 2.49 26.48 12.58
CA THR A 346 2.93 27.80 12.12
C THR A 346 4.42 28.08 12.35
N LYS A 347 5.05 27.45 13.35
CA LYS A 347 6.49 27.58 13.61
C LYS A 347 7.35 26.64 12.75
N GLY A 348 6.77 25.57 12.22
CA GLY A 348 7.44 24.59 11.36
C GLY A 348 7.50 25.00 9.90
N GLU A 349 6.63 25.90 9.46
CA GLU A 349 6.68 26.54 8.14
C GLU A 349 7.84 27.56 8.10
N THR A 350 9.02 27.13 7.67
CA THR A 350 10.08 28.07 7.28
C THR A 350 9.62 28.94 6.09
N PRO A 351 10.06 30.20 5.97
CA PRO A 351 9.50 31.19 5.04
C PRO A 351 9.57 30.89 3.52
N GLU A 352 10.06 29.72 3.10
CA GLU A 352 10.09 29.35 1.67
C GLU A 352 8.75 28.84 1.13
N GLU A 353 7.84 28.31 1.95
CA GLU A 353 6.55 27.78 1.48
C GLU A 353 5.45 28.87 1.34
N ALA A 354 5.68 30.07 1.90
CA ALA A 354 4.73 31.18 1.83
C ALA A 354 4.83 32.04 0.55
N LYS A 355 5.80 31.77 -0.35
CA LYS A 355 5.98 32.50 -1.62
C LYS A 355 5.51 31.67 -2.81
N GLY A 356 4.22 31.36 -2.85
CA GLY A 356 3.60 30.66 -4.00
C GLY A 356 2.16 31.06 -4.31
N SER A 357 1.54 31.90 -3.49
CA SER A 357 0.19 32.43 -3.74
C SER A 357 0.22 33.96 -3.66
N GLY A 358 0.50 34.58 -4.80
CA GLY A 358 0.42 36.03 -5.02
C GLY A 358 0.00 36.30 -6.45
#